data_AF-A0A512N3G5-F1
#
_entry.id   AF-A0A512N3G5-F1
#
_cell.length_a   1.000
_cell.length_b   1.000
_cell.length_c   1.000
_cell.angle_alpha   90.00
_cell.angle_beta   90.00
_cell.angle_gamma   90.00
#
_symmetry.space_group_name_H-M   'P 1'
#
loop_
_entity.id
_entity.type
_entity.pdbx_description
1 polymer ?
#
loop_
_entity_poly.entity_id
_entity_poly.type
_entity_poly.pdbx_seq_one_letter_code
_entity_poly.pdbx_strand_id
1 'polypeptide(L)'
;MLKREDLTSENVDQIVADAHKAGYHFFLSAAERAASFKTAMARYQPGDELWVFAYGSLMWNPAIEFAEQQPCRVDGWRRSFCFWMPMGRGTPELPGLMLALEQGGACEGIAYRLSPHQVESELGLVWNREMLAGIYQPAWVPTTLRDGRTVTAITFVVDAAHCQYCGDLPMERAAHHIAFAEGRRGACRDYLANTAAHARALHIHDPYLEELVERVAGLRDGAYVVPTVQAEGEAVGEA
;
A
#
# COMPACT_ATOMS: atom_id res chain seq x y z
N MET A 1 11.47 3.38 -8.56
CA MET A 1 10.89 2.84 -7.31
C MET A 1 11.16 3.84 -6.18
N LEU A 2 10.33 3.88 -5.13
CA LEU A 2 10.59 4.69 -3.94
C LEU A 2 11.78 4.10 -3.17
N LYS A 3 12.80 4.90 -2.86
CA LYS A 3 13.94 4.43 -2.08
C LYS A 3 13.78 4.78 -0.60
N ARG A 4 14.37 3.96 0.26
CA ARG A 4 14.43 4.19 1.71
C ARG A 4 15.01 5.56 2.06
N GLU A 5 16.09 5.96 1.39
CA GLU A 5 16.75 7.27 1.57
C GLU A 5 15.85 8.47 1.26
N ASP A 6 14.78 8.28 0.48
CA ASP A 6 13.84 9.33 0.13
C ASP A 6 12.74 9.53 1.21
N LEU A 7 12.57 8.57 2.12
CA LEU A 7 11.48 8.53 3.11
C LEU A 7 11.80 9.29 4.42
N THR A 8 12.70 10.27 4.37
CA THR A 8 12.99 11.13 5.53
C THR A 8 11.82 12.08 5.81
N SER A 9 11.67 12.47 7.08
CA SER A 9 10.60 13.41 7.47
C SER A 9 10.73 14.76 6.74
N GLU A 10 11.95 15.24 6.51
CA GLU A 10 12.23 16.47 5.77
C GLU A 10 11.75 16.40 4.32
N ASN A 11 12.07 15.31 3.61
CA ASN A 11 11.60 15.12 2.22
C ASN A 11 10.08 15.02 2.16
N VAL A 12 9.46 14.33 3.12
CA VAL A 12 8.00 14.22 3.20
C VAL A 12 7.36 15.58 3.50
N ASP A 13 7.93 16.37 4.40
CA ASP A 13 7.47 17.73 4.71
C ASP A 13 7.54 18.63 3.48
N GLN A 14 8.62 18.53 2.69
CA GLN A 14 8.74 19.27 1.45
C GLN A 14 7.67 18.85 0.42
N ILE A 15 7.41 17.55 0.27
CA ILE A 15 6.35 17.04 -0.61
C ILE A 15 4.98 17.58 -0.18
N VAL A 16 4.68 17.59 1.12
CA VAL A 16 3.43 18.10 1.66
C VAL A 16 3.30 19.61 1.43
N ALA A 17 4.37 20.37 1.68
CA ALA A 17 4.39 21.80 1.44
C ALA A 17 4.14 22.14 -0.04
N ASP A 18 4.74 21.39 -0.96
CA ASP A 18 4.53 21.58 -2.40
C ASP A 18 3.11 21.19 -2.84
N ALA A 19 2.54 20.14 -2.23
CA ALA A 19 1.14 19.76 -2.46
C ALA A 19 0.16 20.84 -1.96
N HIS A 20 0.39 21.41 -0.78
CA HIS A 20 -0.41 22.52 -0.25
C HIS A 20 -0.32 23.76 -1.14
N LYS A 21 0.88 24.12 -1.64
CA LYS A 21 1.05 25.22 -2.61
C LYS A 21 0.29 24.98 -3.92
N ALA A 22 0.15 23.72 -4.32
CA ALA A 22 -0.62 23.32 -5.50
C ALA A 22 -2.14 23.17 -5.22
N GLY A 23 -2.62 23.53 -4.01
CA GLY A 23 -4.04 23.53 -3.65
C GLY A 23 -4.57 22.22 -3.06
N TYR A 24 -3.71 21.24 -2.77
CA TYR A 24 -4.11 19.96 -2.19
C TYR A 24 -4.04 20.00 -0.66
N HIS A 25 -5.13 20.42 -0.01
CA HIS A 25 -5.17 20.62 1.44
C HIS A 25 -5.47 19.36 2.27
N PHE A 26 -5.62 18.19 1.62
CA PHE A 26 -5.85 16.92 2.32
C PHE A 26 -4.56 16.27 2.87
N PHE A 27 -3.39 16.82 2.57
CA PHE A 27 -2.14 16.31 3.15
C PHE A 27 -1.99 16.71 4.61
N LEU A 28 -1.67 15.73 5.45
CA LEU A 28 -1.43 15.89 6.88
C LEU A 28 -0.14 16.70 7.12
N SER A 29 -0.20 17.64 8.06
CA SER A 29 0.96 18.36 8.59
C SER A 29 1.92 17.42 9.33
N ALA A 30 3.17 17.86 9.54
CA ALA A 30 4.16 17.11 10.33
C ALA A 30 3.62 16.74 11.73
N ALA A 31 2.93 17.68 12.38
CA ALA A 31 2.35 17.50 13.70
C ALA A 31 1.23 16.44 13.70
N GLU A 32 0.35 16.45 12.70
CA GLU A 32 -0.72 15.46 12.57
C GLU A 32 -0.16 14.06 12.30
N ARG A 33 0.86 13.94 11.44
CA ARG A 33 1.53 12.66 11.17
C ARG A 33 2.23 12.13 12.43
N ALA A 34 2.95 12.98 13.16
CA ALA A 34 3.59 12.61 14.42
C ALA A 34 2.58 12.21 15.51
N ALA A 35 1.45 12.92 15.62
CA ALA A 35 0.39 12.59 16.56
C ALA A 35 -0.27 11.25 16.22
N SER A 36 -0.53 10.99 14.94
CA SER A 36 -1.04 9.70 14.45
C SER A 36 -0.05 8.56 14.73
N PHE A 37 1.24 8.76 14.47
CA PHE A 37 2.30 7.78 14.77
C PHE A 37 2.35 7.46 16.27
N LYS A 38 2.36 8.49 17.12
CA LYS A 38 2.34 8.32 18.58
C LYS A 38 1.10 7.56 19.05
N THR A 39 -0.06 7.84 18.46
CA THR A 39 -1.31 7.16 18.79
C THR A 39 -1.25 5.67 18.43
N ALA A 40 -0.68 5.33 17.28
CA ALA A 40 -0.48 3.94 16.89
C ALA A 40 0.53 3.23 17.80
N MET A 41 1.67 3.87 18.07
CA MET A 41 2.74 3.35 18.93
C MET A 41 2.31 3.16 20.38
N ALA A 42 1.28 3.85 20.86
CA ALA A 42 0.73 3.64 22.20
C ALA A 42 0.15 2.23 22.41
N ARG A 43 -0.12 1.46 21.34
CA ARG A 43 -0.51 0.05 21.42
C ARG A 43 0.65 -0.93 21.44
N TYR A 44 1.87 -0.47 21.17
CA TYR A 44 3.08 -1.29 21.18
C TYR A 44 3.77 -1.20 22.54
N GLN A 45 4.19 -2.33 23.11
CA GLN A 45 5.04 -2.36 24.30
C GLN A 45 6.46 -2.80 23.93
N PRO A 46 7.52 -2.19 24.51
CA PRO A 46 8.89 -2.64 24.29
C PRO A 46 9.06 -4.13 24.65
N GLY A 47 9.51 -4.93 23.67
CA GLY A 47 9.68 -6.38 23.81
C GLY A 47 8.63 -7.21 23.07
N ASP A 48 7.50 -6.60 22.66
CA ASP A 48 6.53 -7.24 21.78
C ASP A 48 7.10 -7.39 20.36
N GLU A 49 6.58 -8.36 19.61
CA GLU A 49 6.80 -8.41 18.17
C GLU A 49 5.90 -7.39 17.46
N LEU A 50 6.48 -6.53 16.63
CA LEU A 50 5.72 -5.67 15.73
C LEU A 50 5.76 -6.23 14.30
N TRP A 51 4.58 -6.51 13.77
CA TRP A 51 4.38 -6.95 12.40
C TRP A 51 3.69 -5.86 11.58
N VAL A 52 4.10 -5.67 10.33
CA VAL A 52 3.45 -4.78 9.35
C VAL A 52 2.78 -5.63 8.29
N PHE A 53 1.46 -5.53 8.14
CA PHE A 53 0.72 -6.20 7.07
C PHE A 53 0.68 -5.35 5.80
N ALA A 54 1.36 -5.86 4.77
CA ALA A 54 1.47 -5.29 3.44
C ALA A 54 0.49 -5.96 2.48
N TYR A 55 -0.40 -5.17 1.89
CA TYR A 55 -1.42 -5.65 0.94
C TYR A 55 -1.36 -4.93 -0.42
N GLY A 56 -0.46 -3.96 -0.61
CA GLY A 56 -0.30 -3.20 -1.85
C GLY A 56 1.18 -3.06 -2.22
N SER A 57 1.63 -1.83 -2.49
CA SER A 57 3.03 -1.60 -2.90
C SER A 57 4.10 -2.02 -1.90
N LEU A 58 3.76 -2.15 -0.62
CA LEU A 58 4.68 -2.67 0.39
C LEU A 58 5.07 -4.13 0.09
N MET A 59 4.26 -4.90 -0.65
CA MET A 59 4.58 -6.29 -1.02
C MET A 59 5.76 -6.41 -1.99
N TRP A 60 5.98 -5.41 -2.84
CA TRP A 60 7.00 -5.43 -3.90
C TRP A 60 8.05 -4.33 -3.78
N ASN A 61 7.86 -3.43 -2.84
CA ASN A 61 8.83 -2.44 -2.43
C ASN A 61 8.54 -2.15 -0.97
N PRO A 62 9.04 -2.92 0.00
CA PRO A 62 8.81 -2.65 1.43
C PRO A 62 9.51 -1.35 1.88
N ALA A 63 10.70 -1.07 1.33
CA ALA A 63 11.54 0.08 1.68
C ALA A 63 11.87 0.20 3.19
N ILE A 64 11.79 -0.93 3.91
CA ILE A 64 12.10 -1.07 5.33
C ILE A 64 13.00 -2.29 5.55
N GLU A 65 13.72 -2.29 6.67
CA GLU A 65 14.43 -3.46 7.17
C GLU A 65 13.46 -4.30 8.01
N PHE A 66 13.57 -5.62 7.90
CA PHE A 66 12.73 -6.56 8.64
C PHE A 66 13.55 -7.79 9.03
N ALA A 67 13.21 -8.36 10.18
CA ALA A 67 13.82 -9.57 10.68
C ALA A 67 13.22 -10.83 10.04
N GLU A 68 11.99 -10.71 9.53
CA GLU A 68 11.24 -11.83 8.96
C GLU A 68 10.15 -11.33 8.02
N GLN A 69 9.84 -12.11 6.98
CA GLN A 69 8.66 -11.91 6.14
C GLN A 69 7.89 -13.23 6.01
N GLN A 70 6.56 -13.16 6.06
CA GLN A 70 5.68 -14.33 5.90
C GLN A 70 4.45 -13.97 5.08
N PRO A 71 4.08 -14.75 4.04
CA PRO A 71 2.75 -14.67 3.46
C PRO A 71 1.70 -14.87 4.55
N CYS A 72 0.61 -14.13 4.48
CA CYS A 72 -0.39 -14.11 5.53
C CYS A 72 -1.77 -13.69 5.02
N ARG A 73 -2.76 -13.84 5.89
CA ARG A 73 -4.15 -13.50 5.65
C ARG A 73 -4.71 -12.68 6.81
N VAL A 74 -5.50 -11.68 6.46
CA VAL A 74 -6.30 -10.88 7.40
C VAL A 74 -7.78 -11.03 7.01
N ASP A 75 -8.62 -11.43 7.95
CA ASP A 75 -10.06 -11.54 7.76
C ASP A 75 -10.79 -10.23 8.11
N GLY A 76 -11.97 -10.03 7.50
CA GLY A 76 -12.79 -8.83 7.71
C GLY A 76 -12.36 -7.62 6.88
N TRP A 77 -11.34 -7.77 6.03
CA TRP A 77 -10.83 -6.72 5.15
C TRP A 77 -10.61 -7.25 3.73
N ARG A 78 -10.93 -6.45 2.72
CA ARG A 78 -10.70 -6.75 1.30
C ARG A 78 -9.78 -5.70 0.69
N ARG A 79 -8.91 -6.15 -0.23
CA ARG A 79 -8.14 -5.26 -1.09
C ARG A 79 -9.09 -4.56 -2.05
N SER A 80 -9.00 -3.23 -2.17
CA SER A 80 -9.88 -2.47 -3.05
C SER A 80 -9.19 -1.23 -3.61
N PHE A 81 -9.41 -0.95 -4.89
CA PHE A 81 -8.96 0.29 -5.54
C PHE A 81 -10.00 1.39 -5.30
N CYS A 82 -9.98 1.95 -4.10
CA CYS A 82 -11.13 2.70 -3.56
C CYS A 82 -10.86 4.18 -3.28
N PHE A 83 -9.75 4.75 -3.74
CA PHE A 83 -9.53 6.19 -3.58
C PHE A 83 -8.81 6.84 -4.76
N TRP A 84 -9.23 8.08 -5.05
CA TRP A 84 -8.68 8.91 -6.11
C TRP A 84 -7.35 9.53 -5.70
N MET A 85 -6.38 9.46 -6.60
CA MET A 85 -5.08 10.11 -6.45
C MET A 85 -4.85 11.07 -7.61
N PRO A 86 -5.15 12.39 -7.46
CA PRO A 86 -5.02 13.38 -8.54
C PRO A 86 -3.56 13.80 -8.81
N MET A 87 -2.59 13.02 -8.32
CA MET A 87 -1.16 13.27 -8.49
C MET A 87 -0.38 11.97 -8.41
N GLY A 88 0.92 12.02 -8.69
CA GLY A 88 1.76 10.83 -8.64
C GLY A 88 1.50 9.93 -9.83
N ARG A 89 0.49 9.05 -9.78
CA ARG A 89 0.14 8.12 -10.88
C ARG A 89 -1.08 8.56 -11.70
N GLY A 90 -1.50 9.82 -11.55
CA GLY A 90 -2.52 10.45 -12.36
C GLY A 90 -2.40 11.97 -12.26
N THR A 91 -3.40 12.67 -12.80
CA THR A 91 -3.51 14.13 -12.82
C THR A 91 -4.87 14.57 -12.26
N PRO A 92 -5.12 15.87 -12.05
CA PRO A 92 -6.45 16.37 -11.68
C PRO A 92 -7.54 16.02 -12.69
N GLU A 93 -7.21 16.05 -13.98
CA GLU A 93 -8.14 15.79 -15.08
C GLU A 93 -8.42 14.29 -15.21
N LEU A 94 -7.41 13.46 -14.98
CA LEU A 94 -7.55 12.00 -14.97
C LEU A 94 -6.83 11.42 -13.73
N PRO A 95 -7.52 11.40 -12.57
CA PRO A 95 -6.91 10.91 -11.34
C PRO A 95 -6.61 9.43 -11.47
N GLY A 96 -5.47 9.03 -10.88
CA GLY A 96 -5.14 7.64 -10.67
C GLY A 96 -6.07 7.04 -9.63
N LEU A 97 -6.14 5.71 -9.61
CA LEU A 97 -6.89 4.97 -8.61
C LEU A 97 -5.89 4.12 -7.83
N MET A 98 -5.93 4.21 -6.51
CA MET A 98 -5.00 3.52 -5.62
C MET A 98 -5.76 2.61 -4.67
N LEU A 99 -5.04 1.65 -4.08
CA LEU A 99 -5.66 0.60 -3.28
C LEU A 99 -5.49 0.83 -1.77
N ALA A 100 -6.51 0.48 -1.01
CA ALA A 100 -6.51 0.40 0.44
C ALA A 100 -7.19 -0.90 0.90
N LEU A 101 -7.30 -1.11 2.21
CA LEU A 101 -8.19 -2.11 2.78
C LEU A 101 -9.56 -1.48 3.08
N GLU A 102 -10.60 -2.12 2.56
CA GLU A 102 -12.00 -1.84 2.89
C GLU A 102 -12.58 -2.97 3.74
N GLN A 103 -13.61 -2.68 4.53
CA GLN A 103 -14.27 -3.71 5.33
C GLN A 103 -14.90 -4.81 4.45
N GLY A 104 -14.88 -6.03 4.96
CA GLY A 104 -15.51 -7.21 4.37
C GLY A 104 -14.52 -8.20 3.76
N GLY A 105 -14.95 -9.45 3.62
CA GLY A 105 -14.15 -10.50 2.97
C GLY A 105 -12.88 -10.88 3.74
N ALA A 106 -11.81 -11.14 2.99
CA ALA A 106 -10.47 -11.41 3.50
C ALA A 106 -9.43 -10.91 2.49
N CYS A 107 -8.24 -10.59 2.98
CA CYS A 107 -7.13 -10.11 2.17
C CYS A 107 -5.88 -10.90 2.51
N GLU A 108 -5.23 -11.44 1.47
CA GLU A 108 -3.92 -12.05 1.59
C GLU A 108 -2.82 -11.07 1.18
N GLY A 109 -1.69 -11.13 1.86
CA GLY A 109 -0.55 -10.24 1.66
C GLY A 109 0.70 -10.79 2.32
N ILE A 110 1.61 -9.89 2.71
CA ILE A 110 2.85 -10.22 3.42
C ILE A 110 2.86 -9.54 4.78
N ALA A 111 3.23 -10.27 5.82
CA ALA A 111 3.54 -9.71 7.12
C ALA A 111 5.06 -9.59 7.26
N TYR A 112 5.54 -8.39 7.57
CA TYR A 112 6.95 -8.12 7.87
C TYR A 112 7.13 -7.93 9.37
N ARG A 113 7.94 -8.78 10.03
CA ARG A 113 8.31 -8.57 11.44
C ARG A 113 9.48 -7.62 11.51
N LEU A 114 9.32 -6.52 12.22
CA LEU A 114 10.40 -5.56 12.44
C LEU A 114 11.38 -6.10 13.50
N SER A 115 12.65 -5.72 13.37
CA SER A 115 13.64 -5.99 14.42
C SER A 115 13.26 -5.23 15.70
N PRO A 116 13.28 -5.85 16.90
CA PRO A 116 12.86 -5.20 18.14
C PRO A 116 13.57 -3.88 18.45
N HIS A 117 14.84 -3.75 18.02
CA HIS A 117 15.65 -2.55 18.24
C HIS A 117 15.46 -1.45 17.19
N GLN A 118 14.68 -1.70 16.13
CA GLN A 118 14.47 -0.78 15.01
C GLN A 118 12.97 -0.50 14.78
N VAL A 119 12.08 -0.95 15.67
CA VAL A 119 10.62 -0.81 15.48
C VAL A 119 10.22 0.64 15.20
N GLU A 120 10.69 1.58 16.02
CA GLU A 120 10.33 3.00 15.87
C GLU A 120 10.89 3.61 14.58
N SER A 121 12.13 3.28 14.21
CA SER A 121 12.74 3.79 12.98
C SER A 121 12.08 3.21 11.72
N GLU A 122 11.88 1.90 11.67
CA GLU A 122 11.32 1.21 10.51
C GLU A 122 9.84 1.55 10.33
N LEU A 123 9.05 1.52 11.41
CA LEU A 123 7.65 1.92 11.32
C LEU A 123 7.51 3.41 10.99
N GLY A 124 8.44 4.25 11.45
CA GLY A 124 8.51 5.66 11.07
C GLY A 124 8.66 5.87 9.56
N LEU A 125 9.47 5.03 8.89
CA LEU A 125 9.61 5.05 7.43
C LEU A 125 8.33 4.61 6.72
N VAL A 126 7.64 3.58 7.24
CA VAL A 126 6.31 3.21 6.74
C VAL A 126 5.33 4.37 6.91
N TRP A 127 5.38 5.08 8.03
CA TRP A 127 4.53 6.25 8.28
C TRP A 127 4.79 7.37 7.29
N ASN A 128 6.06 7.70 7.07
CA ASN A 128 6.50 8.71 6.12
C ASN A 128 6.11 8.37 4.68
N ARG A 129 5.88 7.10 4.37
CA ARG A 129 5.44 6.63 3.06
C ARG A 129 3.92 6.58 2.89
N GLU A 130 3.19 6.10 3.88
CA GLU A 130 1.75 5.79 3.74
C GLU A 130 0.88 6.93 4.30
N MET A 131 1.27 7.56 5.42
CA MET A 131 0.43 8.49 6.18
C MET A 131 0.54 9.95 5.71
N LEU A 132 0.68 10.21 4.40
CA LEU A 132 0.80 11.58 3.88
C LEU A 132 -0.56 12.29 3.76
N ALA A 133 -1.58 11.59 3.25
CA ALA A 133 -2.78 12.22 2.68
C ALA A 133 -4.06 12.01 3.51
N GLY A 134 -3.97 11.52 4.75
CA GLY A 134 -5.12 11.35 5.65
C GLY A 134 -6.12 10.24 5.27
N ILE A 135 -6.13 9.79 4.01
CA ILE A 135 -7.00 8.72 3.50
C ILE A 135 -6.79 7.37 4.18
N TYR A 136 -5.63 7.12 4.77
CA TYR A 136 -5.35 5.92 5.52
C TYR A 136 -5.53 6.14 7.01
N GLN A 137 -6.16 5.16 7.66
CA GLN A 137 -6.20 5.02 9.12
C GLN A 137 -5.38 3.80 9.54
N PRO A 138 -4.44 3.93 10.50
CA PRO A 138 -3.72 2.79 11.02
C PRO A 138 -4.65 1.87 11.82
N ALA A 139 -4.60 0.58 11.54
CA ALA A 139 -5.38 -0.45 12.24
C ALA A 139 -4.45 -1.57 12.71
N TRP A 140 -4.69 -2.05 13.93
CA TRP A 140 -4.05 -3.25 14.46
C TRP A 140 -4.99 -4.41 14.24
N VAL A 141 -4.60 -5.38 13.42
CA VAL A 141 -5.46 -6.47 12.95
C VAL A 141 -4.85 -7.83 13.32
N PRO A 142 -5.68 -8.81 13.73
CA PRO A 142 -5.24 -10.19 13.81
C PRO A 142 -4.86 -10.69 12.41
N THR A 143 -3.70 -11.31 12.31
CA THR A 143 -3.11 -11.77 11.05
C THR A 143 -2.70 -13.22 11.20
N THR A 144 -3.22 -14.08 10.32
CA THR A 144 -2.84 -15.49 10.26
C THR A 144 -1.70 -15.64 9.28
N LEU A 145 -0.52 -16.00 9.78
CA LEU A 145 0.66 -16.31 8.98
C LEU A 145 0.48 -17.67 8.30
N ARG A 146 1.08 -17.87 7.12
CA ARG A 146 0.95 -19.11 6.35
C ARG A 146 1.58 -20.33 7.04
N ASP A 147 2.48 -20.10 8.01
CA ASP A 147 3.04 -21.15 8.86
C ASP A 147 2.15 -21.55 10.05
N GLY A 148 0.96 -20.97 10.16
CA GLY A 148 -0.04 -21.29 11.17
C GLY A 148 0.01 -20.43 12.44
N ARG A 149 0.98 -19.52 12.58
CA ARG A 149 0.99 -18.56 13.69
C ARG A 149 -0.10 -17.49 13.51
N THR A 150 -0.63 -17.01 14.62
CA THR A 150 -1.47 -15.80 14.64
C THR A 150 -0.71 -14.70 15.36
N VAL A 151 -0.57 -13.56 14.69
CA VAL A 151 0.11 -12.36 15.20
C VAL A 151 -0.80 -11.15 15.10
N THR A 152 -0.49 -10.07 15.81
CA THR A 152 -1.14 -8.77 15.59
C THR A 152 -0.25 -7.95 14.68
N ALA A 153 -0.77 -7.51 13.54
CA ALA A 153 -0.05 -6.66 12.60
C ALA A 153 -0.68 -5.28 12.52
N ILE A 154 0.15 -4.25 12.37
CA ILE A 154 -0.32 -2.93 11.97
C ILE A 154 -0.50 -2.88 10.45
N THR A 155 -1.57 -2.24 10.01
CA THR A 155 -1.88 -2.02 8.60
C THR A 155 -2.59 -0.69 8.41
N PHE A 156 -2.94 -0.36 7.17
CA PHE A 156 -3.57 0.89 6.80
C PHE A 156 -4.91 0.58 6.14
N VAL A 157 -6.01 1.05 6.72
CA VAL A 157 -7.36 0.87 6.15
C VAL A 157 -7.85 2.19 5.60
N VAL A 158 -8.82 2.17 4.69
CA VAL A 158 -9.35 3.42 4.14
C VAL A 158 -10.22 4.17 5.17
N ASP A 159 -10.10 5.49 5.19
CA ASP A 159 -11.07 6.36 5.81
C ASP A 159 -12.22 6.64 4.82
N ALA A 160 -13.37 6.00 5.05
CA ALA A 160 -14.55 6.17 4.22
C ALA A 160 -15.17 7.58 4.27
N ALA A 161 -14.81 8.41 5.26
CA ALA A 161 -15.24 9.80 5.35
C ALA A 161 -14.31 10.78 4.59
N HIS A 162 -13.16 10.30 4.11
CA HIS A 162 -12.16 11.14 3.47
C HIS A 162 -12.56 11.54 2.04
N CYS A 163 -12.23 12.76 1.63
CA CYS A 163 -12.65 13.31 0.33
C CYS A 163 -12.09 12.57 -0.89
N GLN A 164 -11.02 11.80 -0.71
CA GLN A 164 -10.43 10.97 -1.77
C GLN A 164 -11.12 9.61 -1.92
N TYR A 165 -11.87 9.14 -0.92
CA TYR A 165 -12.57 7.86 -0.99
C TYR A 165 -13.64 7.90 -2.09
N CYS A 166 -13.65 6.88 -2.96
CA CYS A 166 -14.55 6.85 -4.10
C CYS A 166 -15.75 5.90 -3.94
N GLY A 167 -15.89 5.22 -2.80
CA GLY A 167 -16.99 4.30 -2.51
C GLY A 167 -16.97 3.06 -3.39
N ASP A 168 -18.15 2.48 -3.61
CA ASP A 168 -18.37 1.35 -4.53
C ASP A 168 -18.26 1.80 -6.00
N LEU A 169 -17.05 2.09 -6.43
CA LEU A 169 -16.73 2.44 -7.81
C LEU A 169 -16.96 1.22 -8.73
N PRO A 170 -17.77 1.33 -9.79
CA PRO A 170 -17.98 0.23 -10.71
C PRO A 170 -16.66 -0.25 -11.33
N MET A 171 -16.50 -1.57 -11.44
CA MET A 171 -15.29 -2.23 -11.96
C MET A 171 -14.83 -1.65 -13.31
N GLU A 172 -15.75 -1.37 -14.23
CA GLU A 172 -15.41 -0.77 -15.53
C GLU A 172 -14.77 0.62 -15.40
N ARG A 173 -15.29 1.43 -14.48
CA ARG A 173 -14.77 2.77 -14.23
C ARG A 173 -13.42 2.70 -13.54
N ALA A 174 -13.25 1.77 -12.60
CA ALA A 174 -11.96 1.50 -11.98
C ALA A 174 -10.91 1.10 -13.04
N ALA A 175 -11.23 0.12 -13.89
CA ALA A 175 -10.37 -0.34 -14.97
C ALA A 175 -10.01 0.79 -15.95
N HIS A 176 -10.96 1.64 -16.34
CA HIS A 176 -10.69 2.79 -17.21
C HIS A 176 -9.67 3.77 -16.60
N HIS A 177 -9.87 4.18 -15.34
CA HIS A 177 -8.92 5.08 -14.68
C HIS A 177 -7.54 4.43 -14.53
N ILE A 178 -7.48 3.15 -14.14
CA ILE A 178 -6.21 2.43 -14.01
C ILE A 178 -5.50 2.33 -15.36
N ALA A 179 -6.23 2.06 -16.44
CA ALA A 179 -5.67 1.90 -17.78
C ALA A 179 -5.04 3.19 -18.34
N PHE A 180 -5.67 4.34 -18.10
CA PHE A 180 -5.32 5.59 -18.79
C PHE A 180 -4.67 6.65 -17.90
N ALA A 181 -4.86 6.62 -16.58
CA ALA A 181 -4.24 7.60 -15.70
C ALA A 181 -2.72 7.43 -15.66
N GLU A 182 -2.01 8.55 -15.81
CA GLU A 182 -0.56 8.61 -15.78
C GLU A 182 -0.12 9.95 -15.20
N GLY A 183 0.91 9.93 -14.36
CA GLY A 183 1.45 11.14 -13.75
C GLY A 183 2.95 11.05 -13.54
N ARG A 184 3.51 11.97 -12.74
CA ARG A 184 4.96 12.08 -12.47
C ARG A 184 5.65 10.81 -11.94
N ARG A 185 4.90 9.84 -11.41
CA ARG A 185 5.39 8.55 -10.88
C ARG A 185 5.10 7.36 -11.82
N GLY A 186 4.75 7.64 -13.07
CA GLY A 186 4.40 6.65 -14.08
C GLY A 186 2.90 6.33 -14.11
N ALA A 187 2.55 5.29 -14.85
CA ALA A 187 1.15 4.96 -15.09
C ALA A 187 0.49 4.27 -13.90
N CYS A 188 -0.82 4.42 -13.77
CA CYS A 188 -1.61 3.73 -12.75
C CYS A 188 -1.63 2.21 -13.01
N ARG A 189 -1.76 1.78 -14.28
CA ARG A 189 -1.66 0.37 -14.70
C ARG A 189 -0.37 -0.33 -14.28
N ASP A 190 0.76 0.36 -14.21
CA ASP A 190 2.04 -0.24 -13.75
C ASP A 190 1.95 -0.64 -12.27
N TYR A 191 1.21 0.12 -11.46
CA TYR A 191 0.98 -0.21 -10.06
C TYR A 191 0.12 -1.47 -9.91
N LEU A 192 -0.95 -1.57 -10.69
CA LEU A 192 -1.79 -2.78 -10.75
C LEU A 192 -0.96 -3.99 -11.19
N ALA A 193 -0.21 -3.87 -12.29
CA ALA A 193 0.60 -4.95 -12.85
C ALA A 193 1.65 -5.46 -11.86
N ASN A 194 2.38 -4.55 -11.19
CA ASN A 194 3.34 -4.94 -10.15
C ASN A 194 2.67 -5.64 -8.96
N THR A 195 1.52 -5.13 -8.52
CA THR A 195 0.78 -5.71 -7.38
C THR A 195 0.26 -7.10 -7.71
N ALA A 196 -0.35 -7.30 -8.87
CA ALA A 196 -0.83 -8.60 -9.32
C ALA A 196 0.32 -9.60 -9.53
N ALA A 197 1.41 -9.18 -10.17
CA ALA A 197 2.56 -10.06 -10.38
C ALA A 197 3.18 -10.56 -9.08
N HIS A 198 3.31 -9.70 -8.06
CA HIS A 198 3.84 -10.12 -6.77
C HIS A 198 2.84 -10.95 -5.97
N ALA A 199 1.54 -10.66 -6.07
CA ALA A 199 0.52 -11.54 -5.50
C ALA A 199 0.65 -12.97 -6.09
N ARG A 200 0.77 -13.10 -7.41
CA ARG A 200 1.00 -14.41 -8.07
C ARG A 200 2.29 -15.07 -7.60
N ALA A 201 3.40 -14.34 -7.51
CA ALA A 201 4.69 -14.86 -7.04
C ALA A 201 4.65 -15.37 -5.59
N LEU A 202 3.77 -14.81 -4.76
CA LEU A 202 3.52 -15.23 -3.38
C LEU A 202 2.45 -16.34 -3.28
N HIS A 203 1.97 -16.85 -4.42
CA HIS A 203 0.84 -17.78 -4.50
C HIS A 203 -0.42 -17.23 -3.80
N ILE A 204 -0.64 -15.92 -3.88
CA ILE A 204 -1.87 -15.26 -3.43
C ILE A 204 -2.82 -15.20 -4.62
N HIS A 205 -3.99 -15.84 -4.48
CA HIS A 205 -5.04 -15.81 -5.49
C HIS A 205 -6.04 -14.70 -5.18
N ASP A 206 -5.95 -13.58 -5.89
CA ASP A 206 -6.84 -12.44 -5.74
C ASP A 206 -7.68 -12.22 -7.03
N PRO A 207 -8.92 -12.74 -7.09
CA PRO A 207 -9.77 -12.60 -8.28
C PRO A 207 -10.03 -11.15 -8.67
N TYR A 208 -10.06 -10.23 -7.70
CA TYR A 208 -10.34 -8.82 -7.94
C TYR A 208 -9.16 -8.15 -8.67
N LEU A 209 -7.92 -8.45 -8.27
CA LEU A 209 -6.74 -7.99 -9.01
C LEU A 209 -6.67 -8.58 -10.41
N GLU A 210 -6.94 -9.88 -10.55
CA GLU A 210 -6.91 -10.58 -11.85
C GLU A 210 -7.95 -10.00 -12.82
N GLU A 211 -9.18 -9.80 -12.37
CA GLU A 211 -10.25 -9.20 -13.18
C GLU A 211 -9.89 -7.77 -13.62
N LEU A 212 -9.31 -6.96 -12.73
CA LEU A 212 -8.81 -5.62 -13.08
C LEU A 212 -7.71 -5.68 -14.14
N VAL A 213 -6.76 -6.62 -14.01
CA VAL A 213 -5.66 -6.79 -14.96
C VAL A 213 -6.20 -7.13 -16.36
N GLU A 214 -7.16 -8.06 -16.44
CA GLU A 214 -7.79 -8.45 -17.70
C GLU A 214 -8.53 -7.29 -18.37
N ARG A 215 -9.35 -6.55 -17.60
CA ARG A 215 -10.11 -5.40 -18.11
C ARG A 215 -9.20 -4.27 -18.57
N VAL A 216 -8.16 -3.96 -17.80
CA VAL A 216 -7.16 -2.95 -18.16
C VAL A 216 -6.41 -3.35 -19.44
N ALA A 217 -6.05 -4.63 -19.60
CA ALA A 217 -5.43 -5.12 -20.82
C ALA A 217 -6.39 -4.99 -22.03
N GLY A 218 -7.67 -5.34 -21.86
CA GLY A 218 -8.69 -5.19 -22.90
C GLY A 218 -8.86 -3.75 -23.38
N LEU A 219 -8.80 -2.76 -22.48
CA LEU A 219 -8.87 -1.34 -22.80
C LEU A 219 -7.60 -0.79 -23.49
N ARG A 220 -6.50 -1.55 -23.48
CA ARG A 220 -5.21 -1.19 -24.08
C ARG A 220 -4.90 -2.05 -25.30
N ASP A 221 -5.93 -2.45 -26.05
CA ASP A 221 -5.85 -3.29 -27.24
C ASP A 221 -5.17 -4.65 -27.00
N GLY A 222 -5.35 -5.22 -25.80
CA GLY A 222 -4.74 -6.48 -25.38
C GLY A 222 -3.27 -6.34 -24.96
N ALA A 223 -2.70 -5.13 -24.94
CA ALA A 223 -1.34 -4.92 -24.48
C ALA A 223 -1.23 -5.14 -22.96
N TYR A 224 -0.70 -6.30 -22.58
CA TYR A 224 -0.38 -6.59 -21.19
C TYR A 224 0.75 -5.68 -20.69
N VAL A 225 0.52 -5.04 -19.54
CA VAL A 225 1.54 -4.19 -18.92
C VAL A 225 2.52 -5.07 -18.17
N VAL A 226 3.77 -5.10 -18.62
CA VAL A 226 4.83 -5.84 -17.95
C VAL A 226 5.13 -5.17 -16.60
N PRO A 227 5.17 -5.93 -15.48
CA PRO A 227 5.59 -5.40 -14.20
C PRO A 227 6.94 -4.71 -14.32
N THR A 228 7.04 -3.49 -13.80
CA THR A 228 8.29 -2.72 -13.80
C THR A 228 9.25 -3.18 -12.71
N VAL A 229 8.79 -4.05 -11.82
CA VAL A 229 9.55 -4.69 -10.75
C VAL A 229 9.50 -6.19 -10.98
N GLN A 230 10.66 -6.80 -11.17
CA GLN A 230 10.75 -8.26 -11.20
C GLN A 230 10.49 -8.78 -9.79
N ALA A 231 9.56 -9.72 -9.64
CA ALA A 231 9.47 -10.48 -8.41
C ALA A 231 10.76 -11.30 -8.31
N GLU A 232 11.58 -11.05 -7.28
CA GLU A 232 12.74 -11.89 -7.03
C GLU A 232 12.23 -13.32 -6.79
N GLY A 233 12.52 -14.21 -7.75
CA GLY A 233 12.25 -15.63 -7.64
C GLY A 233 13.15 -16.23 -6.58
N GLU A 234 12.56 -17.11 -5.76
CA GLU A 234 13.20 -18.13 -4.93
C GLU A 234 14.65 -17.82 -4.50
N ALA A 235 14.83 -17.42 -3.23
CA ALA A 235 16.06 -17.75 -2.54
C ALA A 235 16.18 -19.28 -2.56
N VAL A 236 16.89 -19.79 -3.58
CA VAL A 236 17.37 -21.14 -3.67
C VAL A 236 18.24 -21.35 -2.44
N GLY A 237 17.65 -21.96 -1.41
CA GLY A 237 18.41 -22.71 -0.44
C GLY A 237 19.02 -23.89 -1.17
N GLU A 238 20.30 -23.79 -1.50
CA GLU A 238 21.13 -24.95 -1.80
C GLU A 238 22.33 -24.97 -0.85
N ALA A 239 22.31 -26.03 -0.03
CA ALA A 239 23.38 -26.70 0.72
C ALA A 239 24.10 -25.94 1.85
#